data_AF-A0A6I4WDJ5-F1
#
_entry.id   AF-A0A6I4WDJ5-F1
#
_cell.length_a   1.000
_cell.length_b   1.000
_cell.length_c   1.000
_cell.angle_alpha   90.00
_cell.angle_beta   90.00
_cell.angle_gamma   90.00
#
_symmetry.space_group_name_H-M   'P 1'
#
loop_
_entity.id
_entity.type
_entity.pdbx_description
1 polymer ?
#
loop_
_entity_poly.entity_id
_entity_poly.type
_entity_poly.pdbx_seq_one_letter_code
_entity_poly.pdbx_strand_id
1 'polypeptide(L)'
;MPNLGTPELLILLLVVVLIFGSAKLPQLARSLGKSARILKAETKGLREDDDETAAKPAPAPAADAAPGARDRAAQLRAEAARLEREADAREGRVHRPGELPSGEPIQGVPVSDYGTGRNQH
;
A
#
# COMPACT_ATOMS: atom_id res chain seq x y z
N MET A 1 2.84 33.62 42.04
CA MET A 1 3.75 32.53 41.61
C MET A 1 3.41 32.19 40.17
N PRO A 2 4.38 31.96 39.28
CA PRO A 2 4.09 31.58 37.90
C PRO A 2 3.30 30.27 37.93
N ASN A 3 2.03 30.33 37.57
CA ASN A 3 1.19 29.14 37.49
C ASN A 3 1.58 28.44 36.20
N LEU A 4 2.46 27.45 36.27
CA LEU A 4 2.70 26.51 35.17
C LEU A 4 1.42 25.68 35.01
N GLY A 5 0.44 26.26 34.35
CA GLY A 5 -0.86 25.67 34.12
C GLY A 5 -0.96 25.09 32.71
N THR A 6 -2.16 24.60 32.44
CA THR A 6 -2.58 24.18 31.09
C THR A 6 -2.32 25.25 30.02
N PRO A 7 -2.47 26.57 30.25
CA PRO A 7 -2.22 27.59 29.24
C PRO A 7 -0.76 27.63 28.75
N GLU A 8 0.20 27.57 29.67
CA GLU A 8 1.64 27.61 29.36
C GLU A 8 2.06 26.38 28.55
N LEU A 9 1.51 25.21 28.89
CA LEU A 9 1.77 23.97 28.16
C LEU A 9 1.20 24.02 26.74
N LEU A 10 0.01 24.62 26.55
CA LEU A 10 -0.57 24.84 25.22
C LEU A 10 0.27 25.77 24.36
N ILE A 11 0.79 26.86 24.95
CA ILE A 11 1.68 27.79 24.24
C ILE A 11 2.97 27.09 23.83
N LEU A 12 3.58 26.31 24.71
CA LEU A 12 4.79 25.54 24.38
C LEU A 12 4.52 24.51 23.27
N LEU A 13 3.41 23.78 23.37
CA LEU A 13 2.99 22.82 22.34
C LEU A 13 2.81 23.52 20.99
N LEU A 14 2.20 24.71 20.97
CA LEU A 14 2.02 25.50 19.76
C LEU A 14 3.35 25.86 19.12
N VAL A 15 4.34 26.32 19.90
CA VAL A 15 5.69 26.63 19.41
C VAL A 15 6.36 25.40 18.80
N VAL A 16 6.26 24.24 19.46
CA VAL A 16 6.82 22.98 18.93
C VAL A 16 6.11 22.57 17.62
N VAL A 17 4.79 22.71 17.54
CA VAL A 17 4.03 22.44 16.30
C VAL A 17 4.45 23.38 15.17
N LEU A 18 4.74 24.65 15.45
CA LEU A 18 5.21 25.59 14.43
C LEU A 18 6.60 25.22 13.88
N ILE A 19 7.51 24.73 14.74
CA ILE A 19 8.86 24.34 14.33
C ILE A 19 8.87 23.00 13.58
N PHE A 20 8.19 21.99 14.12
CA PHE A 20 8.22 20.63 13.59
C PHE A 20 7.11 20.36 12.56
N GLY A 21 6.01 21.11 12.60
CA GLY A 21 4.82 20.92 11.78
C GLY A 21 3.81 19.91 12.36
N SER A 22 2.54 20.08 11.97
CA SER A 22 1.41 19.25 12.42
C SER A 22 1.51 17.78 11.98
N ALA A 23 2.25 17.48 10.91
CA ALA A 23 2.42 16.12 10.41
C ALA A 23 3.56 15.34 11.11
N LYS A 24 4.63 16.03 11.56
CA LYS A 24 5.83 15.38 12.12
C LYS A 24 5.68 15.00 13.58
N LEU A 25 5.03 15.84 14.39
CA LEU A 25 4.77 15.53 15.80
C LEU A 25 3.98 14.23 16.01
N PRO A 26 2.82 14.01 15.37
CA PRO A 26 2.09 12.75 15.53
C PRO A 26 2.86 11.57 14.95
N GLN A 27 3.68 11.77 13.92
CA GLN A 27 4.54 10.72 13.37
C GLN A 27 5.59 10.27 14.40
N LEU A 28 6.29 11.22 15.03
CA LEU A 28 7.29 10.97 16.07
C LEU A 28 6.66 10.36 17.33
N ALA A 29 5.52 10.88 17.77
CA ALA A 29 4.79 10.34 18.93
C ALA A 29 4.35 8.89 18.70
N ARG A 30 3.88 8.54 17.49
CA ARG A 30 3.50 7.16 17.16
C ARG A 30 4.70 6.22 17.09
N SER A 31 5.83 6.63 16.50
CA SER A 31 7.03 5.79 16.45
C SER A 31 7.61 5.55 17.85
N LEU A 32 7.69 6.61 18.67
CA LEU A 32 8.12 6.50 20.07
C LEU A 32 7.13 5.66 20.90
N GLY A 33 5.83 5.83 20.68
CA GLY A 33 4.79 5.04 21.35
C GLY A 33 4.83 3.56 21.00
N LYS A 34 5.17 3.19 19.76
CA LYS A 34 5.35 1.80 19.34
C LYS A 34 6.53 1.15 20.07
N SER A 35 7.68 1.82 20.10
CA SER A 35 8.86 1.34 20.84
C SER A 35 8.57 1.27 22.34
N ALA A 36 8.00 2.31 22.93
CA ALA A 36 7.64 2.33 24.35
C ALA A 36 6.64 1.24 24.73
N ARG A 37 5.68 0.90 23.84
CA ARG A 37 4.70 -0.16 24.07
C ARG A 37 5.34 -1.55 24.06
N ILE A 38 6.28 -1.80 23.15
CA ILE A 38 7.04 -3.06 23.09
C ILE A 38 7.87 -3.22 24.37
N LEU A 39 8.64 -2.18 24.71
CA LEU A 39 9.45 -2.16 25.93
C LEU A 39 8.59 -2.31 27.20
N LYS A 40 7.42 -1.65 27.25
CA LYS A 40 6.46 -1.79 28.35
C LYS A 40 5.94 -3.22 28.44
N ALA A 41 5.64 -3.88 27.32
CA ALA A 41 5.14 -5.25 27.30
C ALA A 41 6.22 -6.25 27.76
N GLU A 42 7.46 -6.10 27.30
CA GLU A 42 8.59 -6.91 27.75
C GLU A 42 8.86 -6.69 29.24
N THR A 43 8.94 -5.44 29.68
CA THR A 43 9.14 -5.09 31.11
C THR A 43 7.98 -5.57 31.98
N LYS A 44 6.76 -5.64 31.44
CA LYS A 44 5.58 -6.14 32.16
C LYS A 44 5.66 -7.66 32.34
N GLY A 45 6.11 -8.41 31.33
CA GLY A 45 6.38 -9.85 31.47
C GLY A 45 7.40 -10.15 32.57
N LEU A 46 8.48 -9.36 32.65
CA LEU A 46 9.49 -9.49 33.72
C LEU A 46 8.96 -9.15 35.13
N ARG A 47 7.89 -8.36 35.24
CA ARG A 47 7.24 -8.02 36.51
C ARG A 47 6.08 -8.94 36.86
N GLU A 48 5.49 -9.60 35.87
CA GLU A 48 4.36 -10.52 36.01
C GLU A 48 4.79 -11.97 36.25
N ASP A 49 6.08 -12.31 36.09
CA ASP A 49 6.61 -13.62 36.51
C ASP A 49 6.51 -13.86 38.04
N ASP A 50 6.15 -12.84 38.84
CA ASP A 50 5.83 -12.96 40.28
C ASP A 50 4.31 -13.07 40.58
N ASP A 51 3.41 -12.83 39.62
CA ASP A 51 1.94 -12.84 39.84
C ASP A 51 1.22 -13.46 38.63
N GLU A 52 0.79 -14.71 38.80
CA GLU A 52 0.17 -15.59 37.80
C GLU A 52 -1.11 -15.00 37.13
N THR A 53 -1.22 -15.21 35.81
CA THR A 53 -2.45 -15.15 34.99
C THR A 53 -3.05 -13.76 34.68
N ALA A 54 -2.76 -13.25 33.47
CA ALA A 54 -3.72 -12.44 32.72
C ALA A 54 -3.49 -12.53 31.19
N ALA A 55 -4.22 -13.42 30.54
CA ALA A 55 -4.39 -13.43 29.10
C ALA A 55 -4.93 -12.08 28.60
N LYS A 56 -4.24 -11.45 27.64
CA LYS A 56 -4.89 -10.47 26.75
C LYS A 56 -4.29 -10.51 25.35
N PRO A 57 -5.11 -10.58 24.28
CA PRO A 57 -4.63 -10.55 22.91
C PRO A 57 -3.93 -9.21 22.69
N ALA A 58 -2.70 -9.25 22.18
CA ALA A 58 -2.05 -8.06 21.64
C ALA A 58 -2.98 -7.41 20.60
N PRO A 59 -3.39 -6.13 20.77
CA PRO A 59 -4.19 -5.45 19.76
C PRO A 59 -3.49 -5.50 18.41
N ALA A 60 -4.12 -6.19 17.46
CA ALA A 60 -3.76 -6.24 16.06
C ALA A 60 -3.62 -4.81 15.47
N PRO A 61 -2.74 -4.61 14.47
CA PRO A 61 -2.38 -3.30 13.94
C PRO A 61 -3.50 -2.71 13.08
N ALA A 62 -4.57 -2.22 13.71
CA ALA A 62 -5.63 -1.48 13.04
C ALA A 62 -5.46 0.05 13.16
N ALA A 63 -4.51 0.52 13.99
CA ALA A 63 -4.21 1.95 14.13
C ALA A 63 -3.25 2.50 13.06
N ASP A 64 -2.72 1.64 12.19
CA ASP A 64 -1.56 1.93 11.31
C ASP A 64 -1.93 2.09 9.82
N ALA A 65 -3.15 2.54 9.50
CA ALA A 65 -3.35 3.18 8.20
C ALA A 65 -2.66 4.55 8.24
N ALA A 66 -1.33 4.55 8.07
CA ALA A 66 -0.51 5.73 7.95
C ALA A 66 -1.17 6.73 6.98
N PRO A 67 -1.08 8.06 7.21
CA PRO A 67 -1.64 9.05 6.27
C PRO A 67 -1.15 8.76 4.84
N GLY A 68 0.14 8.44 4.69
CA GLY A 68 0.73 8.05 3.41
C GLY A 68 0.21 6.73 2.83
N ALA A 69 -0.30 5.79 3.63
CA ALA A 69 -0.92 4.57 3.12
C ALA A 69 -2.31 4.84 2.54
N ARG A 70 -3.07 5.74 3.19
CA ARG A 70 -4.37 6.23 2.66
C ARG A 70 -4.16 7.07 1.41
N ASP A 71 -3.15 7.95 1.40
CA ASP A 71 -2.79 8.79 0.26
C ASP A 71 -2.28 7.94 -0.92
N ARG A 72 -1.41 6.95 -0.69
CA ARG A 72 -0.98 6.00 -1.73
C ARG A 72 -2.13 5.15 -2.26
N ALA A 73 -3.02 4.69 -1.39
CA ALA A 73 -4.20 3.94 -1.83
C ALA A 73 -5.14 4.80 -2.68
N ALA A 74 -5.26 6.10 -2.38
CA ALA A 74 -6.01 7.05 -3.22
C ALA A 74 -5.32 7.29 -4.58
N GLN A 75 -3.99 7.44 -4.59
CA GLN A 75 -3.21 7.61 -5.83
C GLN A 75 -3.31 6.39 -6.75
N LEU A 76 -3.15 5.17 -6.21
CA LEU A 76 -3.27 3.93 -6.98
C LEU A 76 -4.66 3.75 -7.60
N ARG A 77 -5.72 4.11 -6.87
CA ARG A 77 -7.09 4.08 -7.41
C ARG A 77 -7.30 5.10 -8.53
N ALA A 78 -6.72 6.30 -8.39
CA ALA A 78 -6.80 7.31 -9.43
C ALA A 78 -6.01 6.91 -10.70
N GLU A 79 -4.88 6.21 -10.54
CA GLU A 79 -4.08 5.67 -11.63
C GLU A 79 -4.80 4.51 -12.34
N ALA A 80 -5.38 3.57 -11.58
CA ALA A 80 -6.19 2.48 -12.13
C ALA A 80 -7.38 3.02 -12.95
N ALA A 81 -8.10 4.03 -12.44
CA ALA A 81 -9.20 4.66 -13.16
C ALA A 81 -8.75 5.39 -14.45
N ARG A 82 -7.49 5.85 -14.53
CA ARG A 82 -6.92 6.42 -15.77
C ARG A 82 -6.59 5.34 -16.78
N LEU A 83 -6.00 4.23 -16.32
CA LEU A 83 -5.71 3.07 -17.16
C LEU A 83 -6.97 2.45 -17.75
N GLU A 84 -8.05 2.35 -16.96
CA GLU A 84 -9.35 1.88 -17.46
C GLU A 84 -9.88 2.79 -18.57
N ARG A 85 -9.84 4.11 -18.41
CA ARG A 85 -10.25 5.06 -19.47
C ARG A 85 -9.39 4.97 -20.73
N GLU A 86 -8.09 4.73 -20.56
CA GLU A 86 -7.18 4.53 -21.69
C GLU A 86 -7.42 3.18 -22.39
N ALA A 87 -7.75 2.12 -21.64
CA ALA A 87 -8.10 0.81 -22.17
C ALA A 87 -9.41 0.88 -22.98
N ASP A 88 -10.47 1.48 -22.44
CA ASP A 88 -11.74 1.70 -23.15
C ASP A 88 -11.54 2.54 -24.44
N ALA A 89 -10.70 3.57 -24.38
CA ALA A 89 -10.39 4.41 -25.55
C ALA A 89 -9.57 3.66 -26.63
N ARG A 90 -8.76 2.67 -26.24
CA ARG A 90 -8.07 1.78 -27.18
C ARG A 90 -8.98 0.69 -27.71
N GLU A 91 -9.88 0.16 -26.88
CA GLU A 91 -10.83 -0.87 -27.25
C GLU A 91 -11.82 -0.37 -28.31
N GLY A 92 -12.24 0.90 -28.23
CA GLY A 92 -13.01 1.56 -29.30
C GLY A 92 -12.29 1.70 -30.65
N ARG A 93 -10.97 1.48 -30.72
CA ARG A 93 -10.19 1.44 -31.98
C ARG A 93 -9.85 0.03 -32.48
N VAL A 94 -10.03 -1.00 -31.65
CA VAL A 94 -9.59 -2.38 -31.97
C VAL A 94 -10.75 -3.25 -32.48
N HIS A 95 -12.01 -2.82 -32.33
CA HIS A 95 -13.18 -3.55 -32.86
C HIS A 95 -13.51 -3.26 -34.35
N ARG A 96 -12.51 -3.27 -35.25
CA ARG A 96 -12.80 -3.53 -36.67
C ARG A 96 -12.34 -4.94 -37.05
N PRO A 97 -13.09 -5.99 -36.70
CA PRO A 97 -12.90 -7.29 -37.31
C PRO A 97 -13.41 -7.18 -38.76
N GLY A 98 -12.51 -7.06 -39.74
CA GLY A 98 -12.90 -7.33 -41.14
C GLY A 98 -12.25 -6.55 -42.26
N GLU A 99 -11.41 -5.54 -42.05
CA GLU A 99 -10.70 -4.91 -43.18
C GLU A 99 -9.29 -5.47 -43.33
N LEU A 100 -9.23 -6.60 -44.04
CA LEU A 100 -8.00 -7.05 -44.71
C LEU A 100 -7.65 -6.00 -45.78
N PRO A 101 -6.44 -5.40 -45.78
CA PRO A 101 -5.95 -4.70 -46.96
C PRO A 101 -5.85 -5.74 -48.07
N SER A 102 -6.78 -5.62 -49.03
CA SER A 102 -6.78 -6.43 -50.23
C SER A 102 -5.50 -6.12 -51.02
N GLY A 103 -4.63 -7.13 -51.14
CA GLY A 103 -3.60 -7.20 -52.18
C GLY A 103 -2.15 -7.09 -51.72
N GLU A 104 -1.57 -8.20 -51.24
CA GLU A 104 -0.27 -8.67 -51.76
C GLU A 104 -0.04 -10.13 -51.35
N PRO A 105 0.15 -11.07 -52.29
CA PRO A 105 0.47 -12.46 -51.96
C PRO A 105 1.91 -12.54 -51.44
N ILE A 106 2.08 -12.88 -50.16
CA ILE A 106 3.38 -13.19 -49.58
C ILE A 106 3.80 -14.58 -50.09
N GLN A 107 4.51 -14.59 -51.22
CA GLN A 107 5.13 -15.77 -51.78
C GLN A 107 6.40 -16.08 -50.96
N GLY A 108 6.43 -17.22 -50.26
CA GLY A 108 7.70 -17.72 -49.72
C GLY A 108 7.70 -18.42 -48.37
N VAL A 109 6.67 -19.19 -48.00
CA VAL A 109 6.81 -20.14 -46.87
C VAL A 109 6.62 -21.56 -47.39
N PRO A 110 7.68 -22.38 -47.48
CA PRO A 110 7.52 -23.80 -47.76
C PRO A 110 6.86 -24.48 -46.55
N VAL A 111 5.67 -25.04 -46.77
CA VAL A 111 5.07 -26.01 -45.85
C VAL A 111 5.85 -27.31 -46.01
N SER A 112 6.74 -27.59 -45.04
CA SER A 112 7.32 -28.92 -44.90
C SER A 112 6.22 -29.91 -44.57
N ASP A 113 5.96 -30.79 -45.52
CA ASP A 113 5.17 -32.00 -45.41
C ASP A 113 5.83 -32.92 -44.37
N TYR A 114 5.32 -32.91 -43.13
CA TYR A 114 5.67 -33.94 -42.16
C TYR A 114 4.92 -35.21 -42.54
N GLY A 115 5.62 -36.02 -43.35
CA GLY A 115 5.22 -37.33 -43.78
C GLY A 115 4.60 -38.12 -42.63
N THR A 116 3.33 -38.43 -42.82
CA THR A 116 2.58 -39.45 -42.09
C THR A 116 3.31 -40.78 -42.24
N GLY A 117 4.17 -41.06 -41.26
CA GLY A 117 4.84 -42.34 -41.05
C GLY A 117 3.83 -43.38 -40.58
N ARG A 118 3.03 -43.87 -41.53
CA ARG A 118 2.77 -45.30 -41.76
C ARG A 118 2.91 -46.19 -40.51
N ASN A 119 1.84 -46.26 -39.71
CA ASN A 119 1.53 -47.46 -38.93
C ASN A 119 1.38 -48.63 -39.91
N GLN A 120 2.36 -49.53 -39.96
CA GLN A 120 2.19 -50.85 -40.55
C GLN A 120 2.88 -51.91 -39.68
N HIS A 121 2.00 -52.79 -39.18
CA HIS A 121 2.20 -54.11 -38.59
C HIS A 121 2.80 -54.22 -37.18
#